data_AF-A0A2V5RV44-F1
#
_entry.id   AF-A0A2V5RV44-F1
#
_cell.length_a   1.000
_cell.length_b   1.000
_cell.length_c   1.000
_cell.angle_alpha   90.00
_cell.angle_beta   90.00
_cell.angle_gamma   90.00
#
_symmetry.space_group_name_H-M   'P 1'
#
loop_
_entity.id
_entity.type
_entity.pdbx_description
1 polymer ?
#
loop_
_entity_poly.entity_id
_entity_poly.type
_entity_poly.pdbx_seq_one_letter_code
_entity_poly.pdbx_strand_id
1 'polypeptide(L)'
;MSTYLSTTDVFLAPTPEIRALHDKSILIVTPSGDQMWAKICVEDADPGGRDAGKCSVIVWTTSTDEREWVDACSGRPPPPTESHSWPQFLTSDAVKLIRPNEENPAYDLLLQLPTEEI
;
A
#
# COMPACT_ATOMS: atom_id res chain seq x y z
N MET A 1 14.26 2.40 9.87
CA MET A 1 13.30 3.49 9.55
C MET A 1 12.51 3.06 8.31
N SER A 2 11.31 2.51 8.53
CA SER A 2 10.29 2.15 7.54
C SER A 2 10.71 1.23 6.39
N THR A 3 11.31 0.06 6.68
CA THR A 3 11.72 -0.94 5.66
C THR A 3 10.56 -1.48 4.80
N TYR A 4 9.31 -1.30 5.25
CA TYR A 4 8.15 -1.98 4.66
C TYR A 4 7.18 -1.06 3.92
N LEU A 5 7.07 0.21 4.33
CA LEU A 5 6.21 1.22 3.71
C LEU A 5 7.04 2.44 3.33
N SER A 6 7.00 2.82 2.06
CA SER A 6 7.71 3.97 1.51
C SER A 6 6.73 5.08 1.14
N THR A 7 7.09 6.34 1.35
CA THR A 7 6.33 7.50 0.82
C THR A 7 6.75 7.86 -0.61
N THR A 8 7.76 7.17 -1.13
CA THR A 8 8.28 7.32 -2.49
C THR A 8 7.95 6.07 -3.30
N ASP A 9 7.71 6.21 -4.60
CA ASP A 9 7.45 5.09 -5.51
C ASP A 9 8.46 3.96 -5.36
N VAL A 10 7.93 2.74 -5.24
CA VAL A 10 8.74 1.51 -5.25
C VAL A 10 8.29 0.65 -6.41
N PHE A 11 9.17 0.52 -7.40
CA PHE A 11 8.91 -0.28 -8.59
C PHE A 11 9.39 -1.72 -8.42
N LEU A 12 8.46 -2.66 -8.57
CA LEU A 12 8.65 -4.10 -8.44
C LEU A 12 8.42 -4.80 -9.78
N ALA A 13 8.93 -6.03 -9.90
CA ALA A 13 8.61 -6.88 -11.04
C ALA A 13 7.10 -7.23 -11.03
N PRO A 14 6.39 -7.16 -12.16
CA PRO A 14 4.95 -7.38 -12.23
C PRO A 14 4.60 -8.88 -12.24
N THR A 15 4.87 -9.57 -11.14
CA THR A 15 4.57 -11.01 -11.04
C THR A 15 3.05 -11.25 -10.88
N PRO A 16 2.53 -12.44 -11.26
CA PRO A 16 1.11 -12.78 -11.06
C PRO A 16 0.64 -12.61 -9.62
N GLU A 17 1.50 -12.92 -8.65
CA GLU A 17 1.22 -12.78 -7.22
C GLU A 17 1.04 -11.30 -6.84
N ILE A 18 1.91 -10.41 -7.35
CA ILE A 18 1.78 -8.97 -7.14
C ILE A 18 0.52 -8.43 -7.81
N ARG A 19 0.21 -8.85 -9.03
CA ARG A 19 -1.03 -8.43 -9.73
C ARG A 19 -2.29 -8.88 -9.00
N ALA A 20 -2.24 -10.06 -8.38
CA ALA A 20 -3.35 -10.58 -7.59
C ALA A 20 -3.60 -9.80 -6.29
N LEU A 21 -2.76 -8.82 -5.94
CA LEU A 21 -3.00 -7.91 -4.81
C LEU A 21 -3.92 -6.74 -5.17
N HIS A 22 -4.09 -6.44 -6.46
CA HIS A 22 -4.88 -5.29 -6.90
C HIS A 22 -6.35 -5.38 -6.45
N ASP A 23 -6.90 -4.24 -6.03
CA ASP A 23 -8.27 -4.05 -5.53
C ASP A 23 -8.63 -4.89 -4.29
N LYS A 24 -7.62 -5.43 -3.59
CA LYS A 24 -7.82 -6.11 -2.32
C LYS A 24 -7.78 -5.15 -1.15
N SER A 25 -8.59 -5.44 -0.14
CA SER A 25 -8.49 -4.82 1.17
C SER A 25 -7.39 -5.48 1.99
N ILE A 26 -6.61 -4.68 2.73
CA ILE A 26 -5.55 -5.17 3.59
C ILE A 26 -5.61 -4.53 4.98
N LEU A 27 -5.45 -5.36 6.00
CA LEU A 27 -5.18 -4.92 7.36
C LEU A 27 -3.67 -4.90 7.57
N ILE A 28 -3.11 -3.75 7.91
CA ILE A 28 -1.69 -3.57 8.23
C ILE A 28 -1.55 -3.48 9.74
N VAL A 29 -0.77 -4.37 10.32
CA VAL A 29 -0.43 -4.35 11.75
C VAL A 29 1.00 -3.87 11.89
N THR A 30 1.17 -2.72 12.53
CA THR A 30 2.47 -2.10 12.78
C THR A 30 3.23 -2.82 13.89
N PRO A 31 4.55 -2.60 14.02
CA PRO A 31 5.35 -3.17 15.11
C PRO A 31 4.88 -2.82 16.52
N SER A 32 4.23 -1.66 16.69
CA SER A 32 3.64 -1.22 17.96
C SER A 32 2.30 -1.89 18.28
N GLY A 33 1.76 -2.68 17.35
CA GLY A 33 0.46 -3.33 17.46
C GLY A 33 -0.71 -2.49 16.93
N ASP A 34 -0.47 -1.27 16.45
CA ASP A 34 -1.49 -0.44 15.81
C ASP A 34 -1.94 -1.09 14.51
N GLN A 35 -3.25 -1.09 14.29
CA GLN A 35 -3.88 -1.67 13.11
C GLN A 35 -4.42 -0.57 12.20
N MET A 36 -4.17 -0.70 10.90
CA MET A 36 -4.61 0.24 9.88
C MET A 36 -5.22 -0.51 8.72
N TRP A 37 -6.42 -0.14 8.31
CA TRP A 37 -7.02 -0.68 7.10
C TRP A 37 -6.65 0.18 5.88
N ALA A 38 -6.26 -0.49 4.79
CA ALA A 38 -5.95 0.12 3.52
C ALA A 38 -6.55 -0.68 2.34
N LYS A 39 -6.69 -0.01 1.19
CA LYS A 39 -6.86 -0.69 -0.10
C LYS A 39 -5.53 -0.80 -0.83
N ILE A 40 -5.31 -1.92 -1.50
CA ILE A 40 -4.14 -2.12 -2.36
C ILE A 40 -4.50 -1.79 -3.81
N CYS A 41 -3.73 -0.89 -4.40
CA CYS A 41 -3.67 -0.67 -5.84
C CYS A 41 -2.33 -1.18 -6.38
N VAL A 42 -2.33 -1.60 -7.64
CA VAL A 42 -1.12 -2.07 -8.32
C VAL A 42 -1.11 -1.36 -9.66
N GLU A 43 -0.19 -0.43 -9.82
CA GLU A 43 -0.13 0.46 -10.99
C GLU A 43 1.12 0.18 -11.80
N ASP A 44 0.96 0.14 -13.12
CA ASP A 44 2.08 0.03 -14.03
C ASP A 44 2.91 1.30 -14.04
N ALA A 45 4.23 1.13 -14.08
CA ALA A 45 5.14 2.24 -14.31
C ALA A 45 4.92 2.83 -15.71
N ASP A 46 5.23 4.12 -15.86
CA ASP A 46 5.16 4.80 -17.15
C ASP A 46 5.95 4.01 -18.22
N PRO A 47 5.31 3.60 -19.34
CA PRO A 47 5.97 2.81 -20.37
C PRO A 47 7.08 3.57 -21.11
N GLY A 48 7.08 4.92 -21.05
CA GLY A 48 8.15 5.76 -21.58
C GLY A 48 9.27 6.06 -20.57
N GLY A 49 9.12 5.62 -19.32
CA GLY A 49 9.98 5.97 -18.20
C GLY A 49 11.14 5.00 -17.98
N ARG A 50 12.00 5.35 -17.02
CA ARG A 50 13.15 4.53 -16.60
C ARG A 50 12.75 3.15 -16.07
N ASP A 51 11.56 3.06 -15.51
CA ASP A 51 11.04 1.86 -14.84
C ASP A 51 9.99 1.12 -15.68
N ALA A 52 9.92 1.40 -16.98
CA ALA A 52 9.01 0.74 -17.92
C ALA A 52 9.06 -0.80 -17.77
N GLY A 53 7.88 -1.42 -17.71
CA GLY A 53 7.72 -2.86 -17.48
C GLY A 53 7.74 -3.30 -16.02
N LYS A 54 7.79 -2.36 -15.06
CA LYS A 54 7.59 -2.60 -13.63
C LYS A 54 6.22 -2.12 -13.16
N CYS A 55 5.86 -2.45 -11.93
CA CYS A 55 4.66 -1.94 -11.27
C CYS A 55 4.94 -1.49 -9.83
N SER A 56 4.15 -0.58 -9.31
CA SER A 56 4.15 -0.14 -7.92
C SER A 56 2.98 -0.79 -7.18
N VAL A 57 3.20 -1.22 -5.93
CA VAL A 57 2.13 -1.71 -5.04
C VAL A 57 1.84 -0.63 -4.02
N ILE A 58 0.66 -0.03 -4.14
CA ILE A 58 0.27 1.18 -3.43
C ILE A 58 -0.77 0.81 -2.38
N VAL A 59 -0.56 1.22 -1.14
CA VAL A 59 -1.55 1.13 -0.08
C VAL A 59 -2.14 2.51 0.18
N TRP A 60 -3.46 2.56 0.09
CA TRP A 60 -4.25 3.74 0.39
C TRP A 60 -4.92 3.53 1.74
N THR A 61 -4.36 4.15 2.77
CA THR A 61 -4.92 4.10 4.12
C THR A 61 -6.26 4.82 4.14
N THR A 62 -7.29 4.16 4.64
CA THR A 62 -8.59 4.81 4.81
C THR A 62 -8.58 5.55 6.14
N SER A 63 -8.87 6.85 6.12
CA SER A 63 -9.25 7.56 7.34
C SER A 63 -10.65 7.08 7.73
N THR A 64 -10.92 6.93 9.02
CA THR A 64 -12.24 6.55 9.55
C THR A 64 -13.34 7.58 9.28
N ASP A 65 -13.00 8.73 8.70
CA ASP A 65 -13.95 9.61 8.03
C ASP A 65 -14.13 9.09 6.59
N GLU A 66 -15.25 8.41 6.34
CA GLU A 66 -15.59 7.66 5.11
C GLU A 66 -15.66 8.50 3.81
N ARG A 67 -15.02 9.68 3.72
CA ARG A 67 -15.31 10.68 2.70
C ARG A 67 -14.21 11.11 1.74
N GLU A 68 -12.93 10.78 1.93
CA GLU A 68 -11.91 11.36 1.06
C GLU A 68 -10.94 10.32 0.50
N TRP A 69 -11.37 9.68 -0.60
CA TRP A 69 -10.47 9.12 -1.60
C TRP A 69 -10.04 10.27 -2.52
N VAL A 70 -8.79 10.73 -2.40
CA VAL A 70 -8.26 11.74 -3.35
C VAL A 70 -7.77 11.01 -4.61
N ASP A 71 -8.35 11.41 -5.74
CA ASP A 71 -8.18 10.88 -7.09
C ASP A 71 -6.70 10.78 -7.52
N ALA A 72 -6.23 9.54 -7.73
CA ALA A 72 -4.86 9.17 -8.10
C ALA A 72 -4.44 9.64 -9.51
N CYS A 73 -5.30 10.31 -10.29
CA CYS A 73 -5.00 10.69 -11.67
C CYS A 73 -4.87 12.21 -11.92
N SER A 74 -5.04 13.07 -10.92
CA SER A 74 -5.36 14.50 -11.18
C SER A 74 -4.18 15.49 -11.20
N GLY A 75 -2.95 15.09 -10.88
CA GLY A 75 -1.76 15.96 -11.01
C GLY A 75 -1.80 17.27 -10.22
N ARG A 76 -2.65 17.39 -9.19
CA ARG A 76 -2.70 18.55 -8.28
C ARG A 76 -2.36 18.14 -6.85
N PRO A 77 -1.59 18.95 -6.10
CA PRO A 77 -1.33 18.69 -4.69
C PRO A 77 -2.61 18.89 -3.86
N PRO A 78 -2.81 18.11 -2.78
CA PRO A 78 -3.92 18.29 -1.86
C PRO A 78 -3.74 19.58 -1.03
N PRO A 79 -4.83 20.32 -0.73
CA PRO A 79 -4.80 21.56 0.06
C PRO A 79 -4.46 21.29 1.54
N PRO A 80 -3.83 22.24 2.25
CA PRO A 80 -3.02 21.99 3.46
C PRO A 80 -3.82 21.77 4.77
N THR A 81 -5.03 21.21 4.77
CA THR A 81 -5.80 21.11 6.04
C THR A 81 -6.88 20.02 6.13
N GLU A 82 -6.89 19.02 5.25
CA GLU A 82 -7.90 17.95 5.28
C GLU A 82 -7.20 16.58 5.26
N SER A 83 -7.69 15.63 6.07
CA SER A 83 -7.08 14.34 6.42
C SER A 83 -6.36 13.65 5.25
N HIS A 84 -5.04 13.84 5.19
CA HIS A 84 -4.18 13.40 4.09
C HIS A 84 -3.72 11.95 4.27
N SER A 85 -4.47 10.98 3.76
CA SER A 85 -3.90 9.67 3.50
C SER A 85 -3.08 9.73 2.22
N TRP A 86 -1.77 9.99 2.36
CA TRP A 86 -0.83 9.89 1.24
C TRP A 86 -0.65 8.42 0.83
N PRO A 87 -0.53 8.12 -0.47
CA PRO A 87 -0.22 6.77 -0.90
C PRO A 87 1.11 6.34 -0.29
N GLN A 88 1.14 5.16 0.30
CA GLN A 88 2.39 4.51 0.68
C GLN A 88 2.63 3.35 -0.28
N PHE A 89 3.89 3.04 -0.53
CA PHE A 89 4.32 2.00 -1.45
C PHE A 89 4.89 0.83 -0.65
N LEU A 90 4.40 -0.37 -0.92
CA LEU A 90 4.96 -1.57 -0.32
C LEU A 90 6.33 -1.84 -0.92
N THR A 91 7.31 -2.05 -0.05
CA THR A 91 8.63 -2.52 -0.48
C THR A 91 8.58 -3.98 -0.89
N SER A 92 9.63 -4.46 -1.58
CA SER A 92 9.75 -5.88 -1.93
C SER A 92 9.64 -6.79 -0.71
N ASP A 93 10.15 -6.37 0.45
CA ASP A 93 10.09 -7.16 1.67
C ASP A 93 8.70 -7.12 2.32
N ALA A 94 7.98 -6.00 2.23
CA ALA A 94 6.60 -5.93 2.71
C ALA A 94 5.66 -6.82 1.90
N VAL A 95 5.80 -6.84 0.59
CA VAL A 95 4.96 -7.67 -0.29
C VAL A 95 5.08 -9.16 0.06
N LYS A 96 6.27 -9.62 0.46
CA LYS A 96 6.50 -11.03 0.88
C LYS A 96 5.80 -11.39 2.19
N LEU A 97 5.47 -10.41 3.01
CA LEU A 97 4.80 -10.60 4.30
C LEU A 97 3.28 -10.59 4.20
N ILE A 98 2.73 -10.24 3.03
CA ILE A 98 1.29 -10.26 2.79
C ILE A 98 0.78 -11.70 2.78
N ARG A 99 -0.26 -11.96 3.56
CA ARG A 99 -0.96 -13.24 3.60
C ARG A 99 -2.48 -13.04 3.56
N PRO A 100 -3.27 -14.05 3.18
CA PRO A 100 -4.71 -14.03 3.37
C PRO A 100 -5.07 -13.76 4.84
N ASN A 101 -6.10 -12.96 5.09
CA ASN A 101 -6.56 -12.70 6.44
C ASN A 101 -7.62 -13.73 6.86
N GLU A 102 -7.16 -14.86 7.43
CA GLU A 102 -8.06 -15.89 7.96
C GLU A 102 -8.69 -15.50 9.31
N GLU A 103 -8.11 -14.50 9.99
CA GLU A 103 -8.49 -14.08 11.35
C GLU A 103 -9.66 -13.08 11.34
N ASN A 104 -9.74 -12.24 10.31
CA ASN A 104 -10.82 -11.27 10.14
C ASN A 104 -11.32 -11.24 8.68
N PRO A 105 -12.50 -11.81 8.40
CA PRO A 105 -13.05 -11.89 7.04
C PRO A 105 -13.52 -10.54 6.49
N ALA A 106 -13.48 -9.46 7.28
CA ALA A 106 -13.78 -8.11 6.80
C ALA A 106 -12.69 -7.56 5.86
N TYR A 107 -11.50 -8.14 5.87
CA TYR A 107 -10.37 -7.75 5.03
C TYR A 107 -9.82 -8.96 4.27
N ASP A 108 -9.42 -8.79 3.01
CA ASP A 108 -8.92 -9.91 2.20
C ASP A 108 -7.52 -10.36 2.65
N LEU A 109 -6.70 -9.40 3.04
CA LEU A 109 -5.27 -9.58 3.29
C LEU A 109 -4.86 -9.03 4.66
N LEU A 110 -3.76 -9.58 5.17
CA LEU A 110 -3.08 -9.17 6.38
C LEU A 110 -1.60 -8.95 6.08
N LEU A 111 -1.08 -7.79 6.46
CA LEU A 111 0.34 -7.48 6.49
C LEU A 111 0.74 -7.22 7.93
N GLN A 112 1.50 -8.13 8.52
CA GLN A 112 2.04 -7.97 9.87
C GLN A 112 3.50 -7.57 9.78
N LEU A 113 3.80 -6.33 10.15
CA LEU A 113 5.16 -5.80 10.13
C LEU A 113 5.92 -6.33 11.35
N PRO A 114 7.06 -7.00 11.15
CA PRO A 114 7.83 -7.53 12.27
C PRO A 114 8.38 -6.38 13.12
N THR A 115 8.41 -6.59 14.43
CA THR A 115 9.14 -5.72 15.36
C THR A 115 10.64 -5.88 15.06
N GLU A 116 11.34 -4.76 14.81
CA GLU A 116 12.81 -4.80 14.71
C GLU A 116 13.33 -5.28 16.09
N GLU A 117 13.75 -6.55 16.18
CA GLU A 117 14.58 -6.99 17.30
C GLU A 117 15.92 -6.26 17.19
N ILE A 118 16.26 -5.48 18.22
CA ILE A 118 17.50 -4.70 18.35
C ILE A 118 18.64 -5.64 18.74
#